data_AF-A0A392TVB6-F1
#
_entry.id   AF-A0A392TVB6-F1
#
_cell.length_a   1.000
_cell.length_b   1.000
_cell.length_c   1.000
_cell.angle_alpha   90.00
_cell.angle_beta   90.00
_cell.angle_gamma   90.00
#
_symmetry.space_group_name_H-M   'P 1'
#
loop_
_entity.id
_entity.type
_entity.pdbx_description
1 polymer ?
#
loop_
_entity_poly.entity_id
_entity_poly.type
_entity_poly.pdbx_seq_one_letter_code
_entity_poly.pdbx_strand_id
1 'polypeptide(L)' 'AICIVHNETTTGVTNDLTKVRKLLDEYRHPALIIVDAVSSIGAIDFRMDEWGIDVVVT' A
#
# COMPACT_ATOMS: atom_id res chain seq x y z
N ALA A 1 4.02 11.25 5.37
CA ALA A 1 3.98 9.95 4.68
C ALA A 1 3.02 9.03 5.43
N ILE A 2 2.40 8.09 4.73
CA ILE A 2 1.63 6.98 5.28
C ILE A 2 2.49 5.72 5.11
N CYS A 3 2.75 5.01 6.20
CA CYS A 3 3.41 3.72 6.18
C CYS A 3 2.38 2.63 6.46
N ILE A 4 2.24 1.66 5.57
CA ILE A 4 1.21 0.61 5.67
C ILE A 4 1.76 -0.74 5.25
N VAL A 5 1.33 -1.80 5.94
CA VAL A 5 1.65 -3.19 5.59
C VAL A 5 0.59 -3.68 4.61
N HIS A 6 0.99 -4.15 3.42
CA HIS A 6 0.04 -4.69 2.44
C HIS A 6 -0.60 -5.98 2.95
N ASN A 7 0.21 -6.89 3.50
CA ASN A 7 -0.27 -8.13 4.10
C ASN A 7 0.41 -8.35 5.45
N GLU A 8 -0.36 -8.34 6.53
CA GLU A 8 0.16 -8.64 7.86
C GLU A 8 0.31 -10.14 8.03
N THR A 9 1.55 -10.60 8.07
CA THR A 9 1.91 -12.03 8.05
C THR A 9 1.32 -12.79 9.24
N THR A 10 1.26 -12.16 10.41
CA THR A 10 0.85 -12.84 11.65
C THR A 10 -0.65 -13.09 11.70
N THR A 11 -1.44 -12.14 11.19
CA THR A 11 -2.92 -12.20 11.24
C THR A 11 -3.53 -12.62 9.91
N GLY A 12 -2.74 -12.63 8.83
CA GLY A 12 -3.22 -12.87 7.47
C GLY A 12 -4.11 -11.76 6.92
N VAL A 13 -4.07 -10.56 7.53
CA VAL A 13 -4.91 -9.44 7.10
C VAL A 13 -4.25 -8.71 5.94
N THR A 14 -4.98 -8.61 4.82
CA THR A 14 -4.55 -7.83 3.65
C THR A 14 -5.25 -6.45 3.65
N ASN A 15 -4.47 -5.38 3.61
CA ASN A 15 -4.98 -4.00 3.56
C ASN A 15 -5.25 -3.56 2.12
N ASP A 16 -6.32 -2.79 1.91
CA ASP A 16 -6.69 -2.25 0.60
C ASP A 16 -5.95 -0.93 0.33
N LEU A 17 -4.85 -1.03 -0.41
CA LEU A 17 -3.99 0.12 -0.73
C LEU A 17 -4.68 1.14 -1.65
N THR A 18 -5.59 0.69 -2.51
CA THR A 18 -6.30 1.58 -3.45
C THR A 18 -7.22 2.55 -2.72
N LYS A 19 -7.83 2.11 -1.61
CA LYS A 19 -8.63 2.98 -0.74
C LYS A 19 -7.78 4.05 -0.06
N VAL A 20 -6.57 3.71 0.36
CA VAL A 20 -5.64 4.68 0.97
C VAL A 20 -5.26 5.76 -0.03
N ARG A 21 -4.90 5.39 -1.27
CA ARG A 21 -4.63 6.34 -2.36
C ARG A 21 -5.84 7.24 -2.64
N LYS A 22 -7.01 6.64 -2.79
CA LYS A 22 -8.26 7.38 -3.05
C LYS A 22 -8.57 8.41 -1.96
N LEU A 23 -8.39 8.05 -0.68
CA LEU A 23 -8.59 8.97 0.43
C LEU A 23 -7.60 10.14 0.37
N LEU A 24 -6.32 9.88 0.10
CA LEU A 24 -5.34 10.95 -0.05
C LEU A 24 -5.70 11.90 -1.21
N ASP A 25 -6.18 11.37 -2.33
CA ASP A 25 -6.62 12.19 -3.48
C ASP A 25 -7.85 13.04 -3.16
N GLU A 26 -8.85 12.47 -2.47
CA GLU A 26 -10.07 13.17 -2.06
C GLU A 26 -9.75 14.39 -1.19
N TYR A 27 -8.81 14.26 -0.26
CA TYR A 27 -8.38 15.35 0.61
C TYR A 27 -7.23 16.19 0.03
N ARG A 28 -6.82 15.93 -1.22
CA ARG A 28 -5.67 16.58 -1.89
C ARG A 28 -4.42 16.57 -1.03
N HIS A 29 -4.20 15.48 -0.30
CA HIS A 29 -3.16 15.37 0.70
C HIS A 29 -1.84 14.91 0.06
N PRO A 30 -0.71 15.61 0.27
CA PRO A 30 0.55 15.36 -0.43
C PRO A 30 1.40 14.26 0.23
N ALA A 31 0.81 13.36 1.01
CA ALA A 31 1.60 12.36 1.73
C ALA A 31 2.08 11.28 0.76
N LEU A 32 3.37 10.93 0.87
CA LEU A 32 3.91 9.73 0.26
C LEU A 32 3.27 8.47 0.87
N ILE A 33 3.06 7.44 0.07
CA ILE A 33 2.63 6.10 0.48
C ILE A 33 3.84 5.17 0.42
N ILE A 34 4.21 4.63 1.59
CA ILE A 34 5.28 3.66 1.76
C ILE A 34 4.65 2.33 2.17
N VAL A 35 4.90 1.28 1.41
CA VAL A 35 4.27 -0.03 1.60
C VAL A 35 5.30 -1.08 1.98
N ASP A 36 5.07 -1.76 3.10
CA ASP A 36 5.69 -3.05 3.39
C ASP A 36 4.91 -4.16 2.68
N ALA A 37 5.55 -4.80 1.72
CA ALA A 37 4.98 -5.83 0.88
C ALA A 37 5.70 -7.19 1.02
N VAL A 38 6.50 -7.37 2.09
CA VAL A 38 7.37 -8.55 2.31
C VAL A 38 6.63 -9.88 2.16
N SER A 39 5.41 -9.98 2.68
CA SER A 39 4.60 -11.21 2.61
C SER A 39 3.48 -11.17 1.56
N SER A 40 3.58 -10.28 0.56
CA SER A 40 2.53 -10.11 -0.46
C SER A 40 3.01 -10.14 -1.91
N ILE A 41 4.13 -9.50 -2.25
CA ILE A 41 4.62 -9.45 -3.64
C ILE A 41 5.01 -10.86 -4.10
N GLY A 42 4.50 -11.24 -5.27
CA GLY A 42 4.63 -12.59 -5.82
C GLY A 42 3.51 -13.55 -5.40
N ALA A 43 2.58 -13.14 -4.52
CA ALA A 43 1.45 -13.95 -4.08
C ALA A 43 0.09 -13.24 -4.26
N ILE A 44 0.02 -11.94 -4.00
CA ILE A 44 -1.18 -11.10 -4.09
C ILE A 44 -0.94 -10.04 -5.18
N ASP A 45 -2.01 -9.61 -5.88
CA ASP A 45 -1.90 -8.53 -6.87
C ASP A 45 -1.27 -7.30 -6.21
N PHE A 46 -0.34 -6.66 -6.92
CA PHE A 46 0.36 -5.48 -6.43
C PHE A 46 0.77 -4.63 -7.62
N ARG A 47 0.27 -3.40 -7.69
CA ARG A 47 0.48 -2.51 -8.84
C ARG A 47 0.97 -1.15 -8.37
N MET A 48 2.29 -1.01 -8.23
CA MET A 48 2.93 0.18 -7.67
C MET A 48 2.47 1.48 -8.35
N ASP A 49 2.65 1.58 -9.67
CA ASP A 49 2.32 2.78 -10.43
C ASP A 49 0.81 3.05 -10.48
N GLU A 50 0.01 2.01 -10.74
CA GLU A 50 -1.44 2.12 -10.85
C GLU A 50 -2.08 2.56 -9.52
N TRP A 51 -1.54 2.09 -8.40
CA TRP A 51 -2.06 2.42 -7.06
C TRP A 51 -1.39 3.66 -6.45
N GLY A 52 -0.46 4.29 -7.17
CA GLY A 52 0.24 5.50 -6.72
C GLY A 52 1.04 5.29 -5.45
N ILE A 53 1.76 4.16 -5.36
CA ILE A 53 2.67 3.84 -4.25
C ILE A 53 4.05 4.44 -4.55
N ASP A 54 4.58 5.23 -3.60
CA ASP A 54 5.85 5.93 -3.79
C ASP A 54 7.07 5.05 -3.48
N VAL A 55 6.95 4.20 -2.46
CA VAL A 55 8.03 3.29 -2.04
C VAL A 55 7.42 1.94 -1.68
N VAL A 56 8.05 0.87 -2.16
CA VAL A 56 7.74 -0.50 -1.77
C VAL A 56 8.98 -1.16 -1.15
N VAL A 57 8.76 -1.88 -0.06
CA VAL A 57 9.75 -2.74 0.59
C VAL A 57 9.34 -4.18 0.40
N THR A 58 10.25 -5.01 -0.07
CA THR A 58 10.05 -6.43 -0.40
C THR A 58 11.02 -7.31 0.36
#